data_AF-A0A3C0VK33-F1
#
_entry.id   AF-A0A3C0VK33-F1
#
_cell.length_a   1.000
_cell.length_b   1.000
_cell.length_c   1.000
_cell.angle_alpha   90.00
_cell.angle_beta   90.00
_cell.angle_gamma   90.00
#
_symmetry.space_group_name_H-M   'P 1'
#
loop_
_entity.id
_entity.type
_entity.pdbx_description
1 polymer ?
#
loop_
_entity_poly.entity_id
_entity_poly.type
_entity_poly.pdbx_seq_one_letter_code
_entity_poly.pdbx_strand_id
1 'polypeptide(L)'
;QAYLFTITRRRIIDLMRTRGPLGTAAPLDAGDSSPGAVAAAPGGTPSAYARRDEAAAMHRHLLADVLDVLLGHLKEERSFRDLKVLELVLHKRTSNQEAARIAGTSEPTVSRIVKAAVEDLREGIAAHPGAEALRDLSAHDVSADLLGELWRENCFTCPKRSTLGSYALGVLEDDWADYVRFHLDTIGCEYCRAHLADIAAPERSLSESVRQEIFTSSRGFLK
;
A
#
# COMPACT_ATOMS: atom_id res chain seq x y z
N GLN A 1 3.45 -30.01 6.30
CA GLN A 1 2.85 -28.93 7.12
C GLN A 1 3.37 -27.53 6.72
N ALA A 2 3.69 -27.31 5.44
CA ALA A 2 4.24 -26.05 4.90
C ALA A 2 3.27 -25.34 3.93
N TYR A 3 1.95 -25.52 4.11
CA TYR A 3 0.95 -25.13 3.12
C TYR A 3 -0.03 -24.05 3.59
N LEU A 4 -0.03 -23.66 4.87
CA LEU A 4 -0.99 -22.68 5.39
C LEU A 4 -0.58 -21.21 5.18
N PHE A 5 0.66 -20.98 4.80
CA PHE A 5 1.31 -19.68 4.74
C PHE A 5 1.18 -19.00 3.38
N THR A 6 1.19 -19.81 2.31
CA THR A 6 0.80 -19.36 0.98
C THR A 6 -0.71 -19.12 0.92
N ILE A 7 -1.50 -19.76 1.77
CA ILE A 7 -2.97 -19.71 1.76
C ILE A 7 -3.52 -18.36 2.22
N THR A 8 -2.86 -17.61 3.11
CA THR A 8 -3.43 -16.32 3.56
C THR A 8 -3.12 -15.17 2.60
N ARG A 9 -1.90 -15.15 2.03
CA ARG A 9 -1.55 -14.29 0.88
C ARG A 9 -2.35 -14.71 -0.37
N ARG A 10 -2.49 -16.01 -0.63
CA ARG A 10 -3.37 -16.50 -1.72
C ARG A 10 -4.84 -16.27 -1.43
N ARG A 11 -5.34 -16.19 -0.20
CA ARG A 11 -6.79 -16.00 0.05
C ARG A 11 -7.29 -14.59 -0.15
N ILE A 12 -6.49 -13.58 0.16
CA ILE A 12 -6.78 -12.21 -0.30
C ILE A 12 -6.71 -12.16 -1.83
N ILE A 13 -5.75 -12.86 -2.44
CA ILE A 13 -5.62 -13.02 -3.91
C ILE A 13 -6.71 -13.95 -4.53
N ASP A 14 -7.32 -14.87 -3.78
CA ASP A 14 -8.29 -15.89 -4.24
C ASP A 14 -9.72 -15.37 -4.10
N LEU A 15 -9.99 -14.53 -3.09
CA LEU A 15 -11.13 -13.61 -3.09
C LEU A 15 -11.06 -12.69 -4.31
N MET A 16 -9.85 -12.39 -4.78
CA MET A 16 -9.58 -11.70 -6.04
C MET A 16 -9.32 -12.64 -7.25
N ARG A 17 -9.62 -13.94 -7.20
CA ARG A 17 -9.47 -14.88 -8.34
C ARG A 17 -10.68 -15.79 -8.56
N THR A 18 -11.87 -15.43 -8.10
CA THR A 18 -13.15 -16.08 -8.45
C THR A 18 -13.56 -15.93 -9.93
N ARG A 19 -12.65 -16.20 -10.88
CA ARG A 19 -12.98 -17.05 -12.02
C ARG A 19 -11.86 -18.05 -12.30
N GLY A 20 -12.20 -19.33 -12.16
CA GLY A 20 -11.56 -20.41 -12.89
C GLY A 20 -11.93 -20.42 -14.38
N PRO A 21 -11.40 -21.39 -15.14
CA PRO A 21 -10.94 -21.24 -16.52
C PRO A 21 -12.05 -21.12 -17.57
N LEU A 22 -11.73 -20.39 -18.64
CA LEU A 22 -12.41 -20.46 -19.93
C LEU A 22 -12.49 -21.91 -20.43
N GLY A 23 -13.70 -22.36 -20.74
CA GLY A 23 -14.03 -23.51 -21.58
C GLY A 23 -15.52 -23.45 -21.88
N THR A 24 -16.02 -23.35 -23.10
CA THR A 24 -15.49 -23.71 -24.41
C THR A 24 -16.08 -22.76 -25.46
N ALA A 25 -15.25 -22.20 -26.32
CA ALA A 25 -15.67 -21.62 -27.59
C ALA A 25 -14.99 -22.42 -28.70
N ALA A 26 -15.79 -23.00 -29.58
CA ALA A 26 -15.38 -23.59 -30.84
C ALA A 26 -16.38 -23.11 -31.92
N PRO A 27 -16.01 -23.14 -33.20
CA PRO A 27 -14.89 -22.45 -33.83
C PRO A 27 -15.42 -21.40 -34.84
N LEU A 28 -14.71 -20.28 -35.03
CA LEU A 28 -15.04 -19.34 -36.10
C LEU A 28 -14.06 -19.48 -37.27
N ASP A 29 -14.67 -19.66 -38.43
CA ASP A 29 -14.10 -19.86 -39.75
C ASP A 29 -13.17 -18.72 -40.19
N ALA A 30 -12.25 -19.09 -41.08
CA ALA A 30 -11.24 -18.24 -41.67
C ALA A 30 -11.82 -17.12 -42.55
N GLY A 31 -11.17 -15.95 -42.58
CA GLY A 31 -11.54 -14.88 -43.50
C GLY A 31 -10.77 -13.57 -43.35
N ASP A 32 -9.55 -13.59 -43.87
CA ASP A 32 -8.80 -12.52 -44.54
C ASP A 32 -8.41 -11.19 -43.87
N SER A 33 -7.28 -10.68 -44.37
CA SER A 33 -6.35 -9.72 -43.74
C SER A 33 -6.62 -8.24 -44.06
N SER A 34 -6.31 -7.32 -43.13
CA SER A 34 -5.62 -6.04 -43.45
C SER A 34 -5.12 -5.30 -42.18
N PRO A 35 -3.92 -4.67 -42.18
CA PRO A 35 -3.36 -4.01 -41.00
C PRO A 35 -3.59 -2.48 -41.02
N GLY A 36 -4.19 -1.93 -39.96
CA GLY A 36 -4.24 -0.47 -39.79
C GLY A 36 -5.38 0.05 -38.93
N ALA A 37 -5.32 -0.19 -37.62
CA ALA A 37 -5.88 0.62 -36.53
C ALA A 37 -5.86 -0.23 -35.26
N VAL A 38 -5.30 0.29 -34.16
CA VAL A 38 -5.51 -0.32 -32.84
C VAL A 38 -6.96 -0.07 -32.46
N ALA A 39 -7.81 -1.04 -32.75
CA ALA A 39 -9.24 -0.99 -32.44
C ALA A 39 -9.42 -0.90 -30.92
N ALA A 40 -10.03 0.18 -30.46
CA ALA A 40 -10.68 0.21 -29.16
C ALA A 40 -11.64 -0.99 -29.07
N ALA A 41 -11.54 -1.76 -27.98
CA ALA A 41 -12.36 -2.96 -27.79
C ALA A 41 -13.86 -2.64 -27.99
N PRO A 42 -14.62 -3.48 -28.70
CA PRO A 42 -16.01 -3.17 -29.03
C PRO A 42 -16.89 -3.31 -27.78
N GLY A 43 -17.61 -2.24 -27.39
CA GLY A 43 -18.85 -2.36 -26.62
C GLY A 43 -19.01 -1.55 -25.32
N GLY A 44 -18.08 -0.69 -24.91
CA GLY A 44 -18.25 0.16 -23.72
C GLY A 44 -18.74 1.57 -24.07
N THR A 45 -19.89 2.01 -23.53
CA THR A 45 -20.26 3.44 -23.59
C THR A 45 -19.30 4.25 -22.70
N PRO A 46 -19.03 5.54 -22.99
CA PRO A 46 -18.24 6.40 -22.10
C PRO A 46 -18.75 6.43 -20.65
N SER A 47 -20.08 6.35 -20.46
CA SER A 47 -20.72 6.24 -19.15
C SER A 47 -20.50 4.89 -18.44
N ALA A 48 -20.15 3.83 -19.17
CA ALA A 48 -19.77 2.56 -18.57
C ALA A 48 -18.32 2.58 -18.07
N TYR A 49 -17.43 3.33 -18.74
CA TYR A 49 -16.06 3.56 -18.24
C TYR A 49 -16.05 4.45 -17.00
N ALA A 50 -16.76 5.58 -17.02
CA ALA A 50 -16.84 6.48 -15.87
C ALA A 50 -17.35 5.78 -14.60
N ARG A 51 -18.40 4.97 -14.70
CA ARG A 51 -18.92 4.18 -13.57
C ARG A 51 -17.94 3.13 -13.06
N ARG A 52 -17.10 2.56 -13.93
CA ARG A 52 -16.05 1.61 -13.52
C ARG A 52 -14.94 2.31 -12.76
N ASP A 53 -14.52 3.49 -13.21
CA ASP A 53 -13.49 4.29 -12.54
C ASP A 53 -13.98 4.77 -11.16
N GLU A 54 -15.23 5.22 -11.07
CA GLU A 54 -15.87 5.60 -9.80
C GLU A 54 -15.96 4.42 -8.83
N ALA A 55 -16.35 3.24 -9.31
CA ALA A 55 -16.39 2.03 -8.48
C ALA A 55 -14.98 1.65 -8.00
N ALA A 56 -13.99 1.64 -8.88
CA ALA A 56 -12.61 1.35 -8.53
C ALA A 56 -12.05 2.34 -7.51
N ALA A 57 -12.33 3.64 -7.65
CA ALA A 57 -11.93 4.66 -6.68
C ALA A 57 -12.58 4.42 -5.30
N MET A 58 -13.86 4.07 -5.27
CA MET A 58 -14.58 3.72 -4.04
C MET A 58 -13.96 2.50 -3.35
N HIS A 59 -13.62 1.45 -4.11
CA HIS A 59 -12.98 0.25 -3.60
C HIS A 59 -11.60 0.53 -3.01
N ARG A 60 -10.80 1.34 -3.71
CA ARG A 60 -9.48 1.79 -3.25
C ARG A 60 -9.58 2.54 -1.93
N HIS A 61 -10.53 3.47 -1.84
CA HIS A 61 -10.72 4.27 -0.62
C HIS A 61 -11.12 3.40 0.56
N LEU A 62 -12.10 2.51 0.39
CA LEU A 62 -12.52 1.59 1.46
C LEU A 62 -11.37 0.71 1.94
N LEU A 63 -10.63 0.09 1.01
CA LEU A 63 -9.49 -0.75 1.37
C LEU A 63 -8.42 0.04 2.09
N ALA A 64 -8.17 1.29 1.69
CA ALA A 64 -7.24 2.17 2.36
C ALA A 64 -7.70 2.49 3.79
N ASP A 65 -8.97 2.82 3.99
CA ASP A 65 -9.52 3.16 5.31
C ASP A 65 -9.41 1.99 6.28
N VAL A 66 -9.77 0.77 5.84
CA VAL A 66 -9.67 -0.43 6.69
C VAL A 66 -8.21 -0.78 7.01
N LEU A 67 -7.31 -0.65 6.04
CA LEU A 67 -5.87 -0.84 6.26
C LEU A 67 -5.29 0.20 7.22
N ASP A 68 -5.72 1.45 7.11
CA ASP A 68 -5.26 2.54 7.97
C ASP A 68 -5.67 2.31 9.43
N VAL A 69 -6.92 1.89 9.67
CA VAL A 69 -7.39 1.52 11.02
C VAL A 69 -6.55 0.39 11.60
N LEU A 70 -6.36 -0.70 10.85
CA LEU A 70 -5.60 -1.86 11.31
C LEU A 70 -4.14 -1.52 11.63
N LEU A 71 -3.45 -0.83 10.71
CA LEU A 71 -2.04 -0.49 10.87
C LEU A 71 -1.85 0.65 11.89
N GLY A 72 -2.84 1.53 12.02
CA GLY A 72 -2.93 2.56 13.04
C GLY A 72 -2.92 1.98 14.45
N HIS A 73 -3.78 1.01 14.73
CA HIS A 73 -3.82 0.33 16.02
C HIS A 73 -2.47 -0.32 16.39
N LEU A 74 -1.82 -1.00 15.43
CA LEU A 74 -0.50 -1.60 15.66
C LEU A 74 0.59 -0.56 15.96
N LYS A 75 0.51 0.63 15.36
CA LYS A 75 1.43 1.75 15.63
C LYS A 75 1.19 2.34 17.02
N GLU A 76 -0.07 2.47 17.43
CA GLU A 76 -0.46 3.01 18.74
C GLU A 76 -0.08 2.07 19.88
N GLU A 77 -0.34 0.76 19.71
CA GLU A 77 0.04 -0.28 20.66
C GLU A 77 1.55 -0.58 20.68
N ARG A 78 2.33 0.08 19.80
CA ARG A 78 3.78 -0.13 19.64
C ARG A 78 4.14 -1.60 19.35
N SER A 79 3.27 -2.32 18.65
CA SER A 79 3.51 -3.70 18.22
C SER A 79 4.42 -3.72 16.97
N PHE A 80 5.65 -3.19 17.10
CA PHE A 80 6.56 -3.03 15.96
C PHE A 80 6.91 -4.35 15.30
N ARG A 81 7.01 -5.45 16.06
CA ARG A 81 7.25 -6.77 15.49
C ARG A 81 6.17 -7.15 14.48
N ASP A 82 4.91 -6.96 14.85
CA ASP A 82 3.79 -7.37 14.02
C ASP A 82 3.68 -6.42 12.81
N LEU A 83 3.95 -5.13 13.02
CA LEU A 83 4.06 -4.14 11.95
C LEU A 83 5.15 -4.49 10.92
N LYS A 84 6.36 -4.88 11.38
CA LYS A 84 7.45 -5.37 10.52
C LYS A 84 7.02 -6.59 9.70
N VAL A 85 6.36 -7.54 10.34
CA VAL A 85 5.87 -8.76 9.67
C VAL A 85 4.85 -8.42 8.59
N LEU A 86 3.86 -7.59 8.89
CA LEU A 86 2.84 -7.20 7.92
C LEU A 86 3.44 -6.41 6.76
N GLU A 87 4.38 -5.50 7.03
CA GLU A 87 5.07 -4.76 5.97
C GLU A 87 5.88 -5.68 5.04
N LEU A 88 6.57 -6.69 5.57
CA LEU A 88 7.31 -7.67 4.76
C LEU A 88 6.38 -8.51 3.89
N VAL A 89 5.30 -9.02 4.47
CA VAL A 89 4.43 -9.99 3.79
C VAL A 89 3.43 -9.30 2.85
N LEU A 90 2.85 -8.18 3.26
CA LEU A 90 1.78 -7.50 2.51
C LEU A 90 2.35 -6.49 1.52
N HIS A 91 3.34 -5.68 1.93
CA HIS A 91 3.94 -4.68 1.04
C HIS A 91 5.09 -5.25 0.22
N LYS A 92 6.11 -5.85 0.86
CA LYS A 92 7.26 -6.43 0.14
C LYS A 92 7.02 -7.80 -0.47
N ARG A 93 5.87 -8.42 -0.17
CA ARG A 93 5.43 -9.69 -0.75
C ARG A 93 6.43 -10.84 -0.51
N THR A 94 7.19 -10.79 0.59
CA THR A 94 8.17 -11.82 0.95
C THR A 94 7.48 -13.12 1.36
N SER A 95 8.22 -14.24 1.32
CA SER A 95 7.72 -15.50 1.88
C SER A 95 7.67 -15.39 3.40
N ASN A 96 6.84 -16.21 4.05
CA ASN A 96 6.74 -16.16 5.50
C ASN A 96 8.00 -16.64 6.22
N GLN A 97 8.73 -17.59 5.61
CA GLN A 97 10.04 -17.99 6.06
C GLN A 97 11.04 -16.82 6.02
N GLU A 98 11.03 -16.06 4.93
CA GLU A 98 11.92 -14.91 4.77
C GLU A 98 11.52 -13.76 5.70
N ALA A 99 10.22 -13.49 5.84
CA ALA A 99 9.71 -12.51 6.79
C ALA A 99 10.10 -12.87 8.23
N ALA A 100 10.02 -14.15 8.61
CA ALA A 100 10.43 -14.64 9.92
C ALA A 100 11.93 -14.41 10.16
N ARG A 101 12.77 -14.73 9.17
CA ARG A 101 14.21 -14.50 9.21
C ARG A 101 14.55 -13.02 9.41
N ILE A 102 13.91 -12.14 8.64
CA ILE A 102 14.15 -10.69 8.68
C ILE A 102 13.61 -10.07 9.98
N ALA A 103 12.43 -10.45 10.43
CA ALA A 103 11.80 -9.91 11.63
C ALA A 103 12.34 -10.54 12.94
N GLY A 104 13.30 -11.46 12.85
CA GLY A 104 13.87 -12.14 14.03
C GLY A 104 12.85 -12.98 14.80
N THR A 105 11.90 -13.59 14.11
CA THR A 105 10.82 -14.39 14.72
C THR A 105 10.69 -15.76 14.06
N SER A 106 9.72 -16.57 14.52
CA SER A 106 9.44 -17.89 13.95
C SER A 106 8.42 -17.79 12.81
N GLU A 107 8.55 -18.66 11.80
CA GLU A 107 7.55 -18.78 10.74
C GLU A 107 6.13 -18.97 11.32
N PRO A 108 5.86 -19.90 12.27
CA PRO A 108 4.54 -20.03 12.93
C PRO A 108 3.97 -18.72 13.48
N THR A 109 4.83 -17.86 14.04
CA THR A 109 4.43 -16.54 14.52
C THR A 109 4.00 -15.62 13.40
N VAL A 110 4.75 -15.60 12.29
CA VAL A 110 4.35 -14.87 11.08
C VAL A 110 2.98 -15.31 10.58
N SER A 111 2.67 -16.62 10.59
CA SER A 111 1.36 -17.12 10.12
C SER A 111 0.24 -16.54 10.95
N ARG A 112 0.44 -16.55 12.26
CA ARG A 112 -0.56 -16.14 13.22
C ARG A 112 -0.85 -14.65 13.05
N ILE A 113 0.20 -13.83 12.93
CA ILE A 113 0.08 -12.39 12.70
C ILE A 113 -0.65 -12.13 11.38
N VAL A 114 -0.21 -12.75 10.28
CA VAL A 114 -0.85 -12.57 8.97
C VAL A 114 -2.29 -13.05 8.99
N LYS A 115 -2.59 -14.18 9.65
CA LYS A 115 -3.95 -14.70 9.77
C LYS A 115 -4.84 -13.77 10.59
N ALA A 116 -4.36 -13.25 11.72
CA ALA A 116 -5.08 -12.29 12.54
C ALA A 116 -5.40 -11.03 11.72
N ALA A 117 -4.39 -10.44 11.08
CA ALA A 117 -4.59 -9.26 10.25
C ALA A 117 -5.58 -9.50 9.10
N VAL A 118 -5.56 -10.67 8.45
CA VAL A 118 -6.54 -10.99 7.41
C VAL A 118 -7.96 -11.12 7.96
N GLU A 119 -8.12 -11.60 9.18
CA GLU A 119 -9.43 -11.64 9.83
C GLU A 119 -9.89 -10.24 10.21
N ASP A 120 -9.02 -9.43 10.81
CA ASP A 120 -9.29 -8.03 11.16
C ASP A 120 -9.68 -7.21 9.91
N LEU A 121 -9.01 -7.43 8.78
CA LEU A 121 -9.37 -6.80 7.50
C LEU A 121 -10.75 -7.24 7.02
N ARG A 122 -11.13 -8.51 7.18
CA ARG A 122 -12.46 -9.00 6.78
C ARG A 122 -13.55 -8.41 7.65
N GLU A 123 -13.33 -8.39 8.96
CA GLU A 123 -14.26 -7.79 9.90
C GLU A 123 -14.39 -6.28 9.66
N GLY A 124 -13.27 -5.59 9.45
CA GLY A 124 -13.23 -4.17 9.11
C GLY A 124 -13.95 -3.86 7.79
N ILE A 125 -13.74 -4.67 6.75
CA ILE A 125 -14.47 -4.54 5.48
C ILE A 125 -15.97 -4.77 5.69
N ALA A 126 -16.36 -5.79 6.45
CA ALA A 126 -17.78 -6.11 6.69
C ALA A 126 -18.49 -5.03 7.52
N ALA A 127 -17.77 -4.38 8.44
CA ALA A 127 -18.27 -3.30 9.27
C ALA A 127 -18.22 -1.91 8.60
N HIS A 128 -17.52 -1.78 7.47
CA HIS A 128 -17.34 -0.49 6.81
C HIS A 128 -18.67 0.03 6.23
N PRO A 129 -19.02 1.32 6.41
CA PRO A 129 -20.28 1.88 5.88
C PRO A 129 -20.48 1.70 4.38
N GLY A 130 -19.38 1.62 3.62
CA GLY A 130 -19.37 1.39 2.17
C GLY A 130 -19.22 -0.08 1.75
N ALA A 131 -19.40 -1.05 2.66
CA ALA A 131 -19.19 -2.47 2.38
C ALA A 131 -20.01 -2.98 1.19
N GLU A 132 -21.20 -2.41 0.93
CA GLU A 132 -21.97 -2.76 -0.27
C GLU A 132 -21.25 -2.46 -1.57
N ALA A 133 -20.38 -1.45 -1.62
CA ALA A 133 -19.62 -1.12 -2.81
C ALA A 133 -18.70 -2.28 -3.23
N LEU A 134 -18.19 -3.05 -2.26
CA LEU A 134 -17.32 -4.20 -2.51
C LEU A 134 -18.05 -5.47 -2.93
N ARG A 135 -19.39 -5.54 -2.85
CA ARG A 135 -20.15 -6.74 -3.26
C ARG A 135 -19.97 -7.06 -4.75
N ASP A 136 -19.78 -6.02 -5.56
CA ASP A 136 -19.61 -6.13 -7.01
C ASP A 136 -18.14 -6.16 -7.43
N LEU A 137 -17.20 -6.12 -6.48
CA LEU A 137 -15.77 -6.18 -6.76
C LEU A 137 -15.42 -7.54 -7.35
N SER A 138 -15.11 -7.58 -8.65
CA SER A 138 -14.58 -8.79 -9.24
C SER A 138 -13.12 -8.98 -8.87
N ALA A 139 -12.73 -10.23 -8.78
CA ALA A 139 -11.37 -10.71 -8.95
C ALA A 139 -10.50 -9.96 -9.97
N HIS A 140 -11.10 -9.56 -11.09
CA HIS A 140 -10.39 -8.91 -12.19
C HIS A 140 -10.21 -7.41 -11.95
N ASP A 141 -11.00 -6.81 -11.05
CA ASP A 141 -10.98 -5.38 -10.75
C ASP A 141 -9.88 -5.02 -9.75
N VAL A 142 -9.28 -6.03 -9.10
CA VAL A 142 -8.23 -5.83 -8.11
C VAL A 142 -6.92 -6.39 -8.65
N SER A 143 -5.96 -5.49 -8.94
CA SER A 143 -4.65 -5.91 -9.41
C SER A 143 -3.81 -6.48 -8.25
N ALA A 144 -2.89 -7.40 -8.57
CA ALA A 144 -1.93 -7.89 -7.59
C ALA A 144 -0.97 -6.80 -7.05
N ASP A 145 -0.96 -5.63 -7.70
CA ASP A 145 -0.17 -4.47 -7.34
C ASP A 145 -0.97 -3.43 -6.54
N LEU A 146 -2.30 -3.53 -6.50
CA LEU A 146 -3.15 -2.56 -5.80
C LEU A 146 -2.72 -2.37 -4.35
N LEU A 147 -2.49 -3.45 -3.62
CA LEU A 147 -2.09 -3.36 -2.22
C LEU A 147 -0.74 -2.65 -2.05
N GLY A 148 0.20 -2.87 -2.97
CA GLY A 148 1.49 -2.18 -2.96
C GLY A 148 1.38 -0.70 -3.35
N GLU A 149 0.46 -0.36 -4.25
CA GLU A 149 0.12 1.03 -4.59
C GLU A 149 -0.52 1.75 -3.41
N LEU A 150 -1.59 1.20 -2.84
CA LEU A 150 -2.27 1.77 -1.67
C LEU A 150 -1.27 1.98 -0.52
N TRP A 151 -0.36 1.04 -0.31
CA TRP A 151 0.65 1.17 0.73
C TRP A 151 1.59 2.36 0.51
N ARG A 152 2.02 2.60 -0.74
CA ARG A 152 2.90 3.72 -1.08
C ARG A 152 2.15 5.05 -1.07
N GLU A 153 0.93 5.07 -1.57
CA GLU A 153 0.11 6.29 -1.65
C GLU A 153 -0.30 6.79 -0.27
N ASN A 154 -0.68 5.88 0.62
CA ASN A 154 -1.17 6.24 1.95
C ASN A 154 -0.08 6.23 3.02
N CYS A 155 1.14 5.78 2.69
CA CYS A 155 2.28 5.76 3.61
C CYS A 155 1.97 5.07 4.96
N PHE A 156 1.15 4.02 4.97
CA PHE A 156 0.55 3.45 6.20
C PHE A 156 1.56 3.18 7.33
N THR A 157 2.70 2.58 6.99
CA THR A 157 3.76 2.20 7.94
C THR A 157 4.80 3.29 8.20
N CYS A 158 4.74 4.41 7.48
CA CYS A 158 5.72 5.48 7.63
C CYS A 158 5.63 6.12 9.02
N PRO A 159 6.77 6.31 9.71
CA PRO A 159 6.84 7.11 10.93
C PRO A 159 6.49 8.58 10.65
N LYS A 160 6.01 9.29 11.69
CA LYS A 160 5.78 10.73 11.60
C LYS A 160 7.09 11.48 11.35
N ARG A 161 7.04 12.64 10.70
CA ARG A 161 8.22 13.49 10.48
C ARG A 161 8.94 13.85 11.77
N SER A 162 8.21 14.11 12.86
CA SER A 162 8.79 14.33 14.19
C SER A 162 9.56 13.11 14.71
N THR A 163 9.02 11.90 14.53
CA THR A 163 9.70 10.64 14.87
C THR A 163 10.98 10.45 14.06
N LEU A 164 10.97 10.75 12.75
CA LEU A 164 12.17 10.74 11.91
C LEU A 164 13.21 11.79 12.36
N GLY A 165 12.75 12.96 12.84
CA GLY A 165 13.62 13.97 13.43
C GLY A 165 14.30 13.48 14.72
N SER A 166 13.53 12.89 15.64
CA SER A 166 14.07 12.27 16.86
C SER A 166 15.04 11.13 16.54
N TYR A 167 14.74 10.33 15.51
CA TYR A 167 15.65 9.28 15.02
C TYR A 167 16.97 9.87 14.50
N ALA A 168 16.92 10.93 13.68
CA ALA A 168 18.11 11.61 13.15
C ALA A 168 19.00 12.19 14.25
N LEU A 169 18.39 12.66 15.34
CA LEU A 169 19.08 13.19 16.52
C LEU A 169 19.59 12.09 17.48
N GLY A 170 19.24 10.82 17.27
CA GLY A 170 19.63 9.72 18.13
C GLY A 170 18.96 9.71 19.51
N VAL A 171 17.78 10.34 19.64
CA VAL A 171 17.04 10.48 20.92
C VAL A 171 15.76 9.64 20.98
N LEU A 172 15.54 8.79 19.97
CA LEU A 172 14.37 7.94 19.89
C LEU A 172 14.53 6.69 20.77
N GLU A 173 13.46 6.23 21.41
CA GLU A 173 13.44 4.99 22.20
C GLU A 173 13.91 3.78 21.36
N ASP A 174 14.59 2.81 21.97
CA ASP A 174 15.27 1.71 21.27
C ASP A 174 14.34 0.93 20.32
N ASP A 175 13.14 0.56 20.78
CA ASP A 175 12.17 -0.19 19.97
C ASP A 175 11.71 0.61 18.74
N TRP A 176 11.51 1.92 18.92
CA TRP A 176 11.14 2.84 17.84
C TRP A 176 12.30 3.04 16.87
N ALA A 177 13.52 3.23 17.37
CA ALA A 177 14.73 3.35 16.56
C ALA A 177 14.98 2.08 15.73
N ASP A 178 14.75 0.91 16.32
CA ASP A 178 14.84 -0.37 15.62
C ASP A 178 13.77 -0.53 14.53
N TYR A 179 12.56 -0.04 14.75
CA TYR A 179 11.53 -0.01 13.72
C TYR A 179 11.86 0.97 12.59
N VAL A 180 12.26 2.21 12.91
CA VAL A 180 12.61 3.23 11.91
C VAL A 180 13.77 2.75 11.04
N ARG A 181 14.83 2.19 11.66
CA ARG A 181 15.97 1.61 10.94
C ARG A 181 15.54 0.49 9.99
N PHE A 182 14.71 -0.44 10.46
CA PHE A 182 14.15 -1.48 9.62
C PHE A 182 13.37 -0.90 8.42
N HIS A 183 12.55 0.13 8.64
CA HIS A 183 11.74 0.74 7.60
C HIS A 183 12.59 1.49 6.56
N LEU A 184 13.72 2.07 6.97
CA LEU A 184 14.66 2.76 6.08
C LEU A 184 15.58 1.80 5.32
N ASP A 185 16.13 0.79 5.98
CA ASP A 185 17.22 -0.03 5.44
C ASP A 185 16.71 -1.33 4.82
N THR A 186 15.75 -1.99 5.48
CA THR A 186 15.23 -3.29 5.05
C THR A 186 14.08 -3.12 4.07
N ILE A 187 13.11 -2.27 4.42
CA ILE A 187 11.98 -1.96 3.52
C ILE A 187 12.45 -1.00 2.44
N GLY A 188 13.36 -0.08 2.75
CA GLY A 188 13.82 0.88 1.76
C GLY A 188 12.72 1.85 1.35
N CYS A 189 11.99 2.40 2.31
CA CYS A 189 10.94 3.37 2.03
C CYS A 189 11.51 4.67 1.44
N GLU A 190 11.14 4.98 0.20
CA GLU A 190 11.62 6.17 -0.53
C GLU A 190 11.16 7.47 0.14
N TYR A 191 9.91 7.55 0.59
CA TYR A 191 9.36 8.71 1.29
C TYR A 191 10.12 9.01 2.58
N CYS A 192 10.34 8.01 3.43
CA CYS A 192 11.04 8.20 4.70
C CYS A 192 12.51 8.56 4.48
N ARG A 193 13.17 7.96 3.47
CA ARG A 193 14.55 8.34 3.10
C ARG A 193 14.63 9.77 2.58
N ALA A 194 13.69 10.20 1.75
CA ALA A 194 13.62 11.57 1.27
C ALA A 194 13.39 12.56 2.43
N HIS A 195 12.42 12.27 3.31
CA HIS A 195 12.18 13.09 4.50
C HIS A 195 13.40 13.16 5.42
N LEU A 196 14.11 12.05 5.62
CA LEU A 196 15.32 12.05 6.45
C LEU A 196 16.43 12.87 5.79
N ALA A 197 16.58 12.79 4.47
CA ALA A 197 17.53 13.61 3.73
C ALA A 197 17.19 15.11 3.84
N ASP A 198 15.90 15.48 3.81
CA ASP A 198 15.46 16.87 4.02
C ASP A 198 15.73 17.35 5.45
N ILE A 199 15.54 16.50 6.46
CA ILE A 199 15.83 16.82 7.86
C ILE A 199 17.34 17.00 8.08
N ALA A 200 18.16 16.15 7.44
CA ALA A 200 19.62 16.16 7.57
C ALA A 200 20.30 17.20 6.68
N ALA A 201 19.57 17.76 5.70
CA ALA A 201 20.11 18.82 4.87
C ALA A 201 20.52 19.98 5.78
N PRO A 202 21.80 20.42 5.75
CA PRO A 202 22.17 21.65 6.44
C PRO A 202 21.23 22.75 5.96
N GLU A 203 20.78 23.64 6.87
CA GLU A 203 19.99 24.79 6.47
C GLU A 203 20.64 25.41 5.24
N ARG A 204 20.00 25.25 4.07
CA ARG A 204 20.33 26.05 2.92
C ARG A 204 19.93 27.45 3.36
N SER A 205 20.88 28.18 3.92
CA SER A 205 20.71 29.60 4.13
C SER A 205 20.34 30.13 2.76
N LEU A 206 19.06 30.47 2.58
CA LEU A 206 18.64 31.21 1.40
C LEU A 206 19.63 32.37 1.33
N SER A 207 20.30 32.53 0.19
CA SER A 207 21.19 33.67 0.04
C SER A 207 20.38 34.92 0.38
N GLU A 208 21.03 35.90 0.99
CA GLU A 208 20.36 37.11 1.44
C GLU A 208 19.56 37.75 0.29
N SER A 209 20.06 37.62 -0.96
CA SER A 209 19.36 37.97 -2.19
C SER A 209 18.01 37.26 -2.39
N VAL A 210 17.93 35.94 -2.19
CA VAL A 210 16.68 35.17 -2.37
C VAL A 210 15.67 35.48 -1.26
N ARG A 211 16.13 35.68 -0.01
CA ARG A 211 15.25 36.16 1.06
C ARG A 211 14.70 37.55 0.76
N GLN A 212 15.54 38.42 0.21
CA GLN A 212 15.19 39.81 -0.10
C GLN A 212 14.24 39.90 -1.30
N GLU A 213 14.39 39.04 -2.32
CA GLU A 213 13.43 38.91 -3.42
C GLU A 213 12.07 38.39 -2.96
N ILE A 214 12.04 37.33 -2.14
CA ILE A 214 10.81 36.79 -1.57
C ILE A 214 10.10 37.86 -0.72
N PHE A 215 10.83 38.53 0.17
CA PHE A 215 10.29 39.61 1.00
C PHE A 215 9.74 40.76 0.15
N THR A 216 10.48 41.18 -0.89
CA THR A 216 10.07 42.25 -1.80
C THR A 216 8.79 41.86 -2.58
N SER A 217 8.67 40.61 -2.99
CA SER A 217 7.46 40.10 -3.68
C SER A 217 6.23 40.04 -2.77
N SER A 218 6.41 39.83 -1.46
CA SER A 218 5.32 39.71 -0.48
C SER A 218 4.79 41.04 0.07
N ARG A 219 5.45 42.17 -0.20
CA ARG A 219 5.07 43.51 0.30
C ARG A 219 3.67 44.00 -0.14
N GLY A 220 3.04 43.36 -1.12
CA GLY A 220 1.68 43.67 -1.57
C GLY A 220 0.57 42.80 -0.98
N PHE A 221 0.91 41.73 -0.25
CA PHE A 221 -0.05 40.69 0.18
C PHE A 221 -0.36 40.70 1.69
N LEU A 222 0.32 41.54 2.48
CA LEU A 222 0.03 41.74 3.89
C LEU A 222 -0.83 43.01 4.05
N LYS A 223 -2.14 42.84 4.19
CA LYS A 223 -3.10 43.86 4.66
C LYS A 223 -3.66 43.45 6.00
#